data_AF-A0A936K3A0-F1
#
_entry.id   AF-A0A936K3A0-F1
#
_cell.length_a   1.000
_cell.length_b   1.000
_cell.length_c   1.000
_cell.angle_alpha   90.00
_cell.angle_beta   90.00
_cell.angle_gamma   90.00
#
_symmetry.space_group_name_H-M   'P 1'
#
loop_
_entity.id
_entity.type
_entity.pdbx_description
1 polymer ?
#
loop_
_entity_poly.entity_id
_entity_poly.type
_entity_poly.pdbx_seq_one_letter_code
_entity_poly.pdbx_strand_id
1 'polypeptide(L)'
;MQGWNDFIASYPKAHLFAALVSIRLPKGLDLDIHGKKLPTPYRLLNEWLASNLKGPHSSTSTSLGVVIGVVEEGDRKSLTDRFGPCRGGGPRVGDRSVPILRNYMDGSYAQLAHELGYELNFGSTKNDA
;
A
#
# COMPACT_ATOMS: atom_id res chain seq x y z
N MET A 1 -7.47 -11.77 -5.78
CA MET A 1 -6.39 -11.83 -4.78
C MET A 1 -6.67 -13.02 -3.87
N GLN A 2 -5.70 -13.90 -3.64
CA GLN A 2 -5.85 -15.03 -2.71
C GLN A 2 -5.84 -14.52 -1.26
N GLY A 3 -6.58 -15.18 -0.35
CA GLY A 3 -6.54 -14.88 1.08
C GLY A 3 -5.15 -15.07 1.67
N TRP A 4 -4.79 -14.25 2.67
CA TRP A 4 -3.43 -14.19 3.22
C TRP A 4 -2.92 -15.53 3.77
N ASN A 5 -3.74 -16.24 4.54
CA ASN A 5 -3.34 -17.51 5.16
C ASN A 5 -3.07 -18.57 4.09
N ASP A 6 -3.95 -18.68 3.09
CA ASP A 6 -3.77 -19.61 1.98
C ASP A 6 -2.55 -19.25 1.13
N PHE A 7 -2.29 -17.95 0.94
CA PHE A 7 -1.13 -17.45 0.23
C PHE A 7 0.17 -17.82 0.94
N ILE A 8 0.28 -17.57 2.25
CA ILE A 8 1.49 -17.92 3.01
C ILE A 8 1.71 -19.43 3.08
N ALA A 9 0.63 -20.22 3.16
CA ALA A 9 0.72 -21.68 3.11
C ALA A 9 1.22 -22.17 1.73
N SER A 10 0.73 -21.56 0.65
CA SER A 10 1.09 -21.92 -0.73
C SER A 10 2.49 -21.42 -1.12
N TYR A 11 2.91 -20.27 -0.59
CA TYR A 11 4.13 -19.57 -0.95
C TYR A 11 4.97 -19.21 0.28
N PRO A 12 5.53 -20.19 1.01
CA PRO A 12 6.28 -19.94 2.24
C PRO A 12 7.52 -19.06 2.02
N LYS A 13 8.09 -19.07 0.81
CA LYS A 13 9.26 -18.29 0.40
C LYS A 13 8.93 -16.95 -0.26
N ALA A 14 7.67 -16.52 -0.26
CA ALA A 14 7.28 -15.22 -0.83
C ALA A 14 8.09 -14.06 -0.22
N HIS A 15 8.38 -13.05 -1.05
CA HIS A 15 8.97 -11.81 -0.63
C HIS A 15 7.93 -10.98 0.11
N LEU A 16 8.26 -10.57 1.32
CA LEU A 16 7.36 -9.81 2.18
C LEU A 16 7.78 -8.35 2.24
N PHE A 17 6.80 -7.46 2.26
CA PHE A 17 6.95 -6.02 2.45
C PHE A 17 5.89 -5.50 3.42
N ALA A 18 6.15 -4.37 4.07
CA ALA A 18 5.21 -3.70 4.95
C ALA A 18 4.98 -2.26 4.52
N ALA A 19 3.75 -1.77 4.57
CA ALA A 19 3.41 -0.37 4.35
C ALA A 19 2.72 0.18 5.60
N LEU A 20 3.23 1.30 6.13
CA LEU A 20 2.67 1.96 7.31
C LEU A 20 1.53 2.88 6.88
N VAL A 21 0.40 2.27 6.51
CA VAL A 21 -0.77 2.99 6.02
C VAL A 21 -2.01 2.69 6.84
N SER A 22 -2.85 3.72 7.00
CA SER A 22 -4.08 3.63 7.74
C SER A 22 -5.14 2.82 6.99
N ILE A 23 -5.90 2.04 7.76
CA ILE A 23 -7.13 1.37 7.28
C ILE A 23 -8.32 2.32 7.19
N ARG A 24 -8.16 3.57 7.65
CA ARG A 24 -9.18 4.63 7.64
C ARG A 24 -8.72 5.78 6.77
N LEU A 25 -9.68 6.44 6.12
CA LEU A 25 -9.43 7.71 5.44
C LEU A 25 -9.05 8.80 6.45
N PRO A 26 -8.27 9.80 6.03
CA PRO A 26 -8.11 11.04 6.80
C PRO A 26 -9.48 11.68 7.08
N LYS A 27 -9.63 12.32 8.24
CA LYS A 27 -10.91 12.97 8.60
C LYS A 27 -11.29 14.02 7.55
N GLY A 28 -12.55 13.99 7.10
CA GLY A 28 -13.09 14.94 6.13
C GLY A 28 -12.84 14.59 4.66
N LEU A 29 -12.24 13.44 4.37
CA LEU A 29 -12.06 12.91 3.00
C LEU A 29 -12.88 11.63 2.82
N ASP A 30 -14.12 11.75 2.35
CA ASP A 30 -14.98 10.59 2.02
C ASP A 30 -15.22 10.44 0.51
N LEU A 31 -15.32 11.57 -0.20
CA LEU A 31 -15.56 11.64 -1.64
C LEU A 31 -14.44 12.47 -2.30
N ASP A 32 -14.14 12.12 -3.54
CA ASP A 32 -13.31 12.92 -4.44
C ASP A 32 -14.13 14.11 -4.98
N ILE A 33 -13.50 15.00 -5.77
CA ILE A 33 -14.17 16.22 -6.24
C ILE A 33 -15.36 15.94 -7.18
N HIS A 34 -15.43 14.74 -7.75
CA HIS A 34 -16.48 14.28 -8.65
C HIS A 34 -17.55 13.45 -7.93
N GLY A 35 -17.47 13.33 -6.60
CA GLY A 35 -18.42 12.55 -5.79
C GLY A 35 -18.13 11.04 -5.77
N LYS A 36 -16.97 10.59 -6.29
CA LYS A 36 -16.53 9.19 -6.21
C LYS A 36 -16.00 8.91 -4.81
N LYS A 37 -16.37 7.77 -4.24
CA LYS A 37 -15.88 7.37 -2.91
C LYS A 37 -14.37 7.17 -2.93
N LEU A 38 -13.68 7.83 -1.99
CA LEU A 38 -12.24 7.69 -1.84
C LEU A 38 -11.88 6.33 -1.22
N PRO A 39 -10.86 5.63 -1.75
CA PRO A 39 -10.36 4.42 -1.12
C PRO A 39 -9.51 4.78 0.10
N THR A 40 -9.56 3.98 1.16
CA THR A 40 -8.62 4.13 2.27
C THR A 40 -7.18 3.95 1.76
N PRO A 41 -6.14 4.48 2.45
CA PRO A 41 -4.75 4.25 2.06
C PRO A 41 -4.41 2.77 1.83
N TYR A 42 -4.98 1.87 2.63
CA TYR A 42 -4.93 0.42 2.41
C TYR A 42 -5.61 -0.02 1.11
N ARG A 43 -6.86 0.40 0.84
CA ARG A 43 -7.57 0.02 -0.38
C ARG A 43 -6.87 0.54 -1.63
N LEU A 44 -6.38 1.77 -1.58
CA LEU A 44 -5.64 2.38 -2.67
C LEU A 44 -4.35 1.60 -3.00
N LEU A 45 -3.65 1.13 -1.97
CA LEU A 45 -2.50 0.25 -2.15
C LEU A 45 -2.91 -1.05 -2.84
N ASN A 46 -3.99 -1.67 -2.40
CA ASN A 46 -4.48 -2.92 -3.00
C ASN A 46 -4.91 -2.74 -4.46
N GLU A 47 -5.50 -1.61 -4.81
CA GLU A 47 -5.82 -1.26 -6.20
C GLU A 47 -4.56 -1.10 -7.05
N TRP A 48 -3.53 -0.45 -6.50
CA TRP A 48 -2.23 -0.37 -7.17
C TRP A 48 -1.60 -1.76 -7.36
N LEU A 49 -1.59 -2.60 -6.31
CA LEU A 49 -1.06 -3.97 -6.38
C LEU A 49 -1.77 -4.78 -7.47
N ALA A 50 -3.10 -4.73 -7.51
CA ALA A 50 -3.91 -5.47 -8.47
C ALA A 50 -3.72 -5.00 -9.92
N SER A 51 -3.39 -3.72 -10.13
CA SER A 51 -3.18 -3.15 -11.46
C SER A 51 -1.74 -3.26 -11.98
N ASN A 52 -0.76 -3.35 -11.09
CA ASN A 52 0.66 -3.28 -11.45
C ASN A 52 1.40 -4.61 -11.28
N LEU A 53 0.95 -5.51 -10.40
CA LEU A 53 1.60 -6.81 -10.18
C LEU A 53 0.95 -7.88 -11.05
N LYS A 54 1.79 -8.74 -11.64
CA LYS A 54 1.33 -9.77 -12.61
C LYS A 54 1.28 -11.16 -11.99
N GLY A 55 2.17 -11.44 -11.05
CA GLY A 55 2.30 -12.73 -10.39
C GLY A 55 1.39 -12.88 -9.17
N PRO A 56 1.44 -14.06 -8.52
CA PRO A 56 0.73 -14.31 -7.29
C PRO A 56 1.15 -13.33 -6.19
N HIS A 57 0.16 -12.63 -5.64
CA HIS A 57 0.37 -11.68 -4.56
C HIS A 57 -0.84 -11.65 -3.62
N SER A 58 -0.58 -11.27 -2.37
CA SER A 58 -1.61 -11.11 -1.34
C SER A 58 -1.20 -10.00 -0.37
N SER A 59 -2.17 -9.46 0.37
CA SER A 59 -1.93 -8.48 1.41
C SER A 59 -2.85 -8.70 2.60
N THR A 60 -2.40 -8.33 3.80
CA THR A 60 -3.22 -8.35 5.00
C THR A 60 -2.95 -7.11 5.86
N SER A 61 -3.94 -6.68 6.63
CA SER A 61 -3.76 -5.64 7.63
C SER A 61 -3.26 -6.23 8.96
N THR A 62 -2.48 -5.43 9.66
CA THR A 62 -1.90 -5.69 10.99
C THR A 62 -2.06 -4.43 11.84
N SER A 63 -1.78 -4.49 13.14
CA SER A 63 -1.79 -3.32 14.02
C SER A 63 -0.76 -2.25 13.63
N LEU A 64 0.27 -2.63 12.87
CA LEU A 64 1.36 -1.74 12.45
C LEU A 64 1.19 -1.23 11.01
N GLY A 65 0.13 -1.64 10.30
CA GLY A 65 -0.10 -1.27 8.90
C GLY A 65 -0.44 -2.49 8.05
N VAL A 66 0.07 -2.55 6.83
CA VAL A 66 -0.26 -3.58 5.84
C VAL A 66 0.97 -4.40 5.54
N VAL A 67 0.82 -5.72 5.47
CA VAL A 67 1.84 -6.63 4.96
C VAL A 67 1.44 -7.08 3.57
N ILE A 68 2.40 -7.09 2.65
CA ILE A 68 2.26 -7.48 1.25
C ILE A 68 3.19 -8.67 1.02
N GLY A 69 2.70 -9.69 0.34
CA GLY A 69 3.47 -10.83 -0.12
C GLY A 69 3.45 -10.89 -1.64
N VAL A 70 4.61 -11.07 -2.25
CA VAL A 70 4.77 -11.28 -3.69
C VAL A 70 5.67 -12.48 -3.95
N VAL A 71 5.35 -13.27 -4.95
CA VAL A 71 6.13 -14.48 -5.29
C VAL A 71 7.22 -14.16 -6.31
N GLU A 72 6.86 -13.39 -7.33
CA GLU A 72 7.73 -13.15 -8.47
C GLU A 72 8.79 -12.07 -8.18
N GLU A 73 10.01 -12.33 -8.63
CA GLU A 73 11.13 -11.40 -8.53
C GLU A 73 10.85 -10.08 -9.29
N GLY A 74 10.14 -10.17 -10.42
CA GLY A 74 9.70 -9.00 -11.18
C GLY A 74 8.77 -8.08 -10.38
N ASP A 75 7.78 -8.66 -9.69
CA ASP A 75 6.84 -7.92 -8.85
C ASP A 75 7.54 -7.35 -7.61
N ARG A 76 8.45 -8.12 -7.02
CA ARG A 76 9.34 -7.65 -5.94
C ARG A 76 10.11 -6.40 -6.36
N LYS A 77 10.68 -6.42 -7.58
CA LYS A 77 11.41 -5.28 -8.13
C LYS A 77 10.48 -4.10 -8.39
N SER A 78 9.34 -4.30 -9.03
CA SER A 78 8.34 -3.23 -9.26
C SER A 78 7.91 -2.52 -7.97
N LEU A 79 7.67 -3.29 -6.91
CA LEU A 79 7.36 -2.73 -5.58
C LEU A 79 8.51 -1.91 -5.02
N THR A 80 9.72 -2.44 -5.12
CA THR A 80 10.92 -1.81 -4.56
C THR A 80 11.27 -0.53 -5.33
N ASP A 81 11.17 -0.55 -6.65
CA ASP A 81 11.45 0.60 -7.52
C ASP A 81 10.42 1.71 -7.30
N ARG A 82 9.13 1.35 -7.15
CA ARG A 82 8.06 2.32 -6.91
C ARG A 82 8.12 2.94 -5.52
N PHE A 83 8.18 2.10 -4.49
CA PHE A 83 7.99 2.57 -3.12
C PHE A 83 9.28 2.69 -2.30
N GLY A 84 10.44 2.34 -2.88
CA GLY A 84 11.75 2.45 -2.23
C GLY A 84 11.93 1.42 -1.10
N PRO A 85 13.07 0.72 -1.04
CA PRO A 85 13.35 -0.17 0.10
C PRO A 85 13.67 0.66 1.34
N CYS A 86 13.06 0.33 2.48
CA CYS A 86 13.53 0.79 3.78
C CYS A 86 14.41 -0.29 4.44
N ARG A 87 15.60 0.09 4.89
CA ARG A 87 16.50 -0.80 5.63
C ARG A 87 16.04 -0.89 7.09
N GLY A 88 15.52 -2.04 7.49
CA GLY A 88 15.34 -2.46 8.88
C GLY A 88 14.10 -1.89 9.61
N GLY A 89 13.75 -2.53 10.73
CA GLY A 89 12.77 -2.01 11.71
C GLY A 89 11.29 -2.29 11.44
N GLY A 90 10.94 -3.11 10.44
CA GLY A 90 9.55 -3.41 10.13
C GLY A 90 8.91 -4.53 10.97
N PRO A 91 7.59 -4.71 10.82
CA PRO A 91 6.82 -5.69 11.59
C PRO A 91 7.37 -7.11 11.39
N ARG A 92 7.16 -7.96 12.39
CA ARG A 92 7.47 -9.38 12.28
C ARG A 92 6.27 -10.15 11.75
N VAL A 93 6.51 -11.04 10.81
CA VAL A 93 5.53 -12.00 10.30
C VAL A 93 6.11 -13.40 10.50
N GLY A 94 5.62 -14.08 11.53
CA GLY A 94 6.32 -15.25 12.09
C GLY A 94 7.72 -14.84 12.55
N ASP A 95 8.73 -15.60 12.09
CA ASP A 95 10.13 -15.36 12.45
C ASP A 95 10.85 -14.34 11.55
N ARG A 96 10.18 -13.79 10.54
CA ARG A 96 10.77 -12.89 9.55
C ARG A 96 10.51 -11.44 9.91
N SER A 97 11.57 -10.61 9.91
CA SER A 97 11.42 -9.16 9.86
C SER A 97 11.07 -8.75 8.44
N VAL A 98 10.01 -7.97 8.28
CA VAL A 98 9.50 -7.54 6.98
C VAL A 98 10.02 -6.14 6.68
N PRO A 99 10.67 -5.89 5.53
CA PRO A 99 11.11 -4.56 5.14
C PRO A 99 9.93 -3.62 4.93
N ILE A 100 10.05 -2.38 5.39
CA ILE A 100 9.04 -1.34 5.17
C ILE A 100 9.24 -0.73 3.77
N LEU A 101 8.15 -0.42 3.08
CA LEU A 101 8.10 0.41 1.89
C LEU A 101 8.19 1.88 2.31
N ARG A 102 9.30 2.55 1.98
CA ARG A 102 9.64 3.86 2.54
C ARG A 102 8.75 4.99 2.02
N ASN A 103 8.34 4.92 0.76
CA ASN A 103 7.68 6.00 0.05
C ASN A 103 6.17 5.81 -0.03
N TYR A 104 5.60 4.82 0.68
CA TYR A 104 4.16 4.66 0.80
C TYR A 104 3.72 4.67 2.27
N MET A 105 3.36 5.87 2.71
CA MET A 105 2.75 6.18 3.99
C MET A 105 1.52 7.06 3.73
N ASP A 106 0.72 7.35 4.75
CA ASP A 106 -0.49 8.19 4.59
C ASP A 106 -0.21 9.54 3.91
N GLY A 107 0.98 10.13 4.11
CA GLY A 107 1.40 11.36 3.40
C GLY A 107 1.57 11.21 1.88
N SER A 108 1.82 10.01 1.39
CA SER A 108 1.95 9.69 -0.04
C SER A 108 0.60 9.33 -0.70
N TYR A 109 -0.47 9.24 0.09
CA TYR A 109 -1.82 8.90 -0.37
C TYR A 109 -2.27 9.80 -1.52
N ALA A 110 -2.00 11.10 -1.42
CA ALA A 110 -2.39 12.09 -2.41
C ALA A 110 -1.90 11.77 -3.83
N GLN A 111 -0.62 11.43 -3.91
CA GLN A 111 0.04 11.15 -5.18
C GLN A 111 -0.49 9.87 -5.80
N LEU A 112 -0.61 8.79 -5.01
CA LEU A 112 -1.11 7.52 -5.52
C LEU A 112 -2.61 7.60 -5.90
N ALA A 113 -3.39 8.39 -5.16
CA ALA A 113 -4.80 8.60 -5.46
C ALA A 113 -4.95 9.27 -6.83
N HIS A 114 -4.16 10.30 -7.10
CA HIS A 114 -4.14 10.97 -8.39
C HIS A 114 -3.72 10.05 -9.54
N GLU A 115 -2.67 9.25 -9.35
CA GLU A 115 -2.21 8.26 -10.35
C GLU A 115 -3.28 7.21 -10.68
N LEU A 116 -4.13 6.85 -9.71
CA LEU A 116 -5.26 5.93 -9.90
C LEU A 116 -6.56 6.64 -10.31
N GLY A 117 -6.49 7.92 -10.66
CA GLY A 117 -7.60 8.70 -11.20
C GLY A 117 -8.60 9.19 -10.15
N TYR A 118 -8.18 9.39 -8.90
CA TYR A 118 -8.94 10.07 -7.87
C TYR A 118 -8.48 11.52 -7.74
N GLU A 119 -9.42 12.45 -7.69
CA GLU A 119 -9.14 13.87 -7.55
C GLU A 119 -9.47 14.36 -6.15
N LEU A 120 -8.42 14.67 -5.37
CA LEU A 120 -8.57 15.12 -3.99
C LEU A 120 -8.80 16.61 -3.93
N ASN A 121 -9.84 17.04 -3.21
CA ASN A 121 -10.03 18.44 -2.88
C ASN A 121 -9.09 18.81 -1.72
N PHE A 122 -7.82 19.07 -2.02
CA PHE A 122 -7.00 19.83 -1.09
C PHE A 122 -7.54 21.25 -1.14
N GLY A 123 -8.48 21.57 -0.23
CA GLY A 123 -9.01 22.93 -0.11
C GLY A 123 -7.84 23.89 -0.18
N SER A 124 -7.86 24.79 -1.16
CA SER A 124 -6.74 25.66 -1.47
C SER A 124 -6.17 26.26 -0.18
N THR A 125 -5.04 25.77 0.28
CA THR A 125 -4.14 26.61 1.06
C THR A 125 -3.64 27.63 0.05
N LYS A 126 -4.38 28.73 -0.06
CA LYS A 126 -3.82 30.00 -0.46
C LYS A 126 -2.61 30.22 0.44
N ASN A 127 -1.42 30.02 -0.12
CA ASN A 127 -0.25 30.72 0.38
C ASN A 127 -0.44 32.17 -0.05
N ASP A 128 -1.23 32.90 0.73
CA ASP A 128 -1.08 34.34 0.83
C ASP A 128 0.03 34.55 1.88
N ALA A 129 1.27 34.64 1.40
CA ALA A 129 2.41 35.26 2.09
C ALA A 129 3.48 35.63 1.05
#